data_AF-A0A0V8E3I6-F1
#
_entry.id   AF-A0A0V8E3I6-F1
#
_cell.length_a   1.000
_cell.length_b   1.000
_cell.length_c   1.000
_cell.angle_alpha   90.00
_cell.angle_beta   90.00
_cell.angle_gamma   90.00
#
_symmetry.space_group_name_H-M   'P 1'
#
loop_
_entity.id
_entity.type
_entity.pdbx_description
1 polymer ?
#
loop_
_entity_poly.entity_id
_entity_poly.type
_entity_poly.pdbx_seq_one_letter_code
_entity_poly.pdbx_strand_id
1 'polypeptide(L)'
;MGKILMNLAFIVALIVIVIASLIIFKKNKKMKVTTSLVIVYVLTIISVIVVTYLWAINYPSIKINSKLENIQPILSPTITTFGLITTVGISLVTINFNQKKQEMDLIYSLIKDQKNLINEKFKNDDSESLKELTLGDIANDIRTRCQKELSPSNIAYIRLVQFLIENKEKIFRQNNIKDSSTLSFYKRITRKRENISDRDIEIIVLISWHKYIEKNLGSQFKSNKLPDTQTSKLGKLSLSRQKEYMKLGVYLFQNALDFPGLDDQDTRLTYNYLKSDTKYEEAAEIINNIYRINYYKLGHLFKHFHRIIRLILEGSVSKDQKVQKELLGILRAQFPEDILILLYYNATYTYRGYGLGCLLQGTKFFGDRFDFDFNQSTEERTERTHISSSKFYFSELDTKIIQDVYGSGKFVEIPKNKTNEQELFVRKIKNLQNNIK
;
A
#
# COMPACT_ATOMS: atom_id res chain seq x y z
N MET A 1 -51.12 -5.18 61.51
CA MET A 1 -49.70 -5.50 61.25
C MET A 1 -49.46 -6.33 59.99
N GLY A 2 -50.19 -7.43 59.74
CA GLY A 2 -49.94 -8.31 58.58
C GLY A 2 -49.96 -7.64 57.19
N LYS A 3 -50.85 -6.67 56.95
CA LYS A 3 -50.93 -5.91 55.68
C LYS A 3 -49.66 -5.10 55.36
N ILE A 4 -49.01 -4.55 56.38
CA ILE A 4 -47.82 -3.71 56.19
C ILE A 4 -46.61 -4.60 55.90
N LEU A 5 -46.47 -5.72 56.62
CA LEU A 5 -45.41 -6.71 56.39
C LEU A 5 -45.49 -7.33 54.99
N MET A 6 -46.70 -7.60 54.48
CA MET A 6 -46.88 -8.16 53.15
C MET A 6 -46.51 -7.16 52.03
N ASN A 7 -46.89 -5.89 52.18
CA ASN A 7 -46.49 -4.84 51.23
C ASN A 7 -44.97 -4.59 51.26
N LEU A 8 -44.34 -4.71 52.43
CA LEU A 8 -42.89 -4.56 52.56
C LEU A 8 -42.14 -5.71 51.87
N ALA A 9 -42.56 -6.95 52.11
CA ALA A 9 -41.98 -8.14 51.46
C ALA A 9 -42.09 -8.06 49.94
N PHE A 10 -43.20 -7.52 49.43
CA PHE A 10 -43.42 -7.30 48.01
C PHE A 10 -42.44 -6.29 47.39
N ILE A 11 -42.26 -5.13 48.03
CA ILE A 11 -41.30 -4.11 47.57
C ILE A 11 -39.88 -4.67 47.57
N VAL A 12 -39.52 -5.44 48.60
CA VAL A 12 -38.20 -6.09 48.70
C VAL A 12 -37.99 -7.11 47.57
N ALA A 13 -38.98 -7.95 47.26
CA ALA A 13 -38.88 -8.92 46.15
C ALA A 13 -38.69 -8.23 44.79
N LEU A 14 -39.39 -7.11 44.56
CA LEU A 14 -39.29 -6.34 43.32
C LEU A 14 -37.92 -5.67 43.18
N ILE A 15 -37.38 -5.12 44.27
CA ILE A 15 -36.02 -4.59 44.33
C ILE A 15 -34.98 -5.69 44.06
N VAL A 16 -35.16 -6.89 44.63
CA VAL A 16 -34.24 -8.02 44.40
C VAL A 16 -34.25 -8.47 42.93
N ILE A 17 -35.41 -8.51 42.27
CA ILE A 17 -35.51 -8.85 40.83
C ILE A 17 -34.81 -7.78 39.98
N VAL A 18 -35.01 -6.49 40.29
CA VAL A 18 -34.33 -5.40 39.58
C VAL A 18 -32.81 -5.49 39.78
N ILE A 19 -32.33 -5.69 41.00
CA ILE A 19 -30.90 -5.83 41.31
C ILE A 19 -30.33 -7.07 40.61
N ALA A 20 -31.01 -8.21 40.65
CA ALA A 20 -30.58 -9.43 39.95
C ALA A 20 -30.48 -9.21 38.44
N SER A 21 -31.45 -8.50 37.84
CA SER A 21 -31.41 -8.15 36.41
C SER A 21 -30.24 -7.24 36.06
N LEU A 22 -29.92 -6.25 36.91
CA LEU A 22 -28.77 -5.36 36.75
C LEU A 22 -27.43 -6.09 36.90
N ILE A 23 -27.34 -7.06 37.81
CA ILE A 23 -26.16 -7.91 37.99
C ILE A 23 -25.95 -8.80 36.75
N ILE A 24 -27.02 -9.40 36.22
CA ILE A 24 -26.98 -10.19 34.97
C ILE A 24 -26.52 -9.30 33.80
N PHE A 25 -27.01 -8.06 33.73
CA PHE A 25 -26.62 -7.05 32.73
C PHE A 25 -25.11 -6.74 32.79
N LYS A 26 -24.59 -6.52 34.00
CA LYS A 26 -23.18 -6.17 34.23
C LYS A 26 -22.23 -7.34 33.92
N LYS A 27 -22.65 -8.58 34.21
CA LYS A 27 -21.80 -9.76 34.05
C LYS A 27 -21.71 -10.24 32.59
N ASN A 28 -22.73 -9.98 31.77
CA ASN A 28 -22.82 -10.54 30.43
C ASN A 28 -22.57 -9.50 29.32
N LYS A 29 -21.30 -9.10 29.16
CA LYS A 29 -20.83 -8.10 28.17
C LYS A 29 -21.16 -8.44 26.70
N LYS A 30 -21.58 -9.69 26.42
CA LYS A 30 -21.97 -10.21 25.10
C LYS A 30 -23.48 -10.27 24.87
N MET A 31 -24.33 -10.10 25.88
CA MET A 31 -25.77 -10.08 25.64
C MET A 31 -26.13 -8.82 24.84
N LYS A 32 -26.75 -9.00 23.67
CA LYS A 32 -27.29 -7.90 22.89
C LYS A 32 -28.32 -7.18 23.75
N VAL A 33 -28.30 -5.85 23.73
CA VAL A 33 -29.22 -4.97 24.49
C VAL A 33 -30.69 -5.39 24.30
N THR A 34 -31.03 -5.89 23.11
CA THR A 34 -32.36 -6.41 22.78
C THR A 34 -32.76 -7.63 23.61
N THR A 35 -31.88 -8.61 23.80
CA THR A 35 -32.16 -9.82 24.60
C THR A 35 -32.38 -9.46 26.06
N SER A 36 -31.63 -8.49 26.58
CA SER A 36 -31.81 -8.03 27.96
C SER A 36 -33.13 -7.26 28.14
N LEU A 37 -33.53 -6.42 27.18
CA LEU A 37 -34.82 -5.72 27.24
C LEU A 37 -35.99 -6.71 27.24
N VAL A 38 -35.91 -7.78 26.45
CA VAL A 38 -36.92 -8.86 26.43
C VAL A 38 -36.98 -9.60 27.77
N ILE A 39 -35.83 -9.92 28.38
CA ILE A 39 -35.81 -10.58 29.70
C ILE A 39 -36.41 -9.68 30.78
N VAL A 40 -36.06 -8.40 30.80
CA VAL A 40 -36.64 -7.42 31.73
C VAL A 40 -38.15 -7.32 31.54
N TYR A 41 -38.62 -7.31 30.29
CA TYR A 41 -40.05 -7.29 29.96
C TYR A 41 -40.80 -8.51 30.51
N VAL A 42 -40.29 -9.71 30.23
CA VAL A 42 -40.89 -10.97 30.69
C VAL A 42 -40.91 -11.02 32.23
N LEU A 43 -39.83 -10.61 32.89
CA LEU A 43 -39.76 -10.52 34.34
C LEU A 43 -40.77 -9.51 34.91
N THR A 44 -40.98 -8.37 34.26
CA THR A 44 -42.00 -7.40 34.69
C THR A 44 -43.42 -7.94 34.53
N ILE A 45 -43.73 -8.64 33.44
CA ILE A 45 -45.05 -9.28 33.26
C ILE A 45 -45.26 -10.35 34.34
N ILE A 46 -44.28 -11.24 34.54
CA ILE A 46 -44.36 -12.29 35.56
C ILE A 46 -44.55 -11.67 36.95
N SER A 47 -43.80 -10.60 37.27
CA SER A 47 -43.96 -9.86 38.51
C SER A 47 -45.41 -9.39 38.67
N VAL A 48 -45.99 -8.71 37.67
CA VAL A 48 -47.38 -8.21 37.70
C VAL A 48 -48.38 -9.35 37.90
N ILE A 49 -48.24 -10.46 37.18
CA ILE A 49 -49.10 -11.66 37.32
C ILE A 49 -49.02 -12.26 38.72
N VAL A 50 -47.81 -12.36 39.27
CA VAL A 50 -47.61 -12.89 40.63
C VAL A 50 -48.25 -11.96 41.66
N VAL A 51 -48.17 -10.63 41.48
CA VAL A 51 -48.86 -9.67 42.37
C VAL A 51 -50.36 -9.88 42.35
N THR A 52 -50.94 -9.91 41.15
CA THR A 52 -52.40 -10.04 41.00
C THR A 52 -52.89 -11.38 41.54
N TYR A 53 -52.13 -12.45 41.32
CA TYR A 53 -52.43 -13.79 41.86
C TYR A 53 -52.35 -13.85 43.39
N LEU A 54 -51.24 -13.39 43.99
CA LEU A 54 -51.09 -13.36 45.45
C LEU A 54 -52.13 -12.46 46.12
N TRP A 55 -52.51 -11.37 45.45
CA TRP A 55 -53.57 -10.49 45.92
C TRP A 55 -54.95 -11.14 45.86
N ALA A 56 -55.27 -11.86 44.78
CA ALA A 56 -56.53 -12.58 44.64
C ALA A 56 -56.72 -13.65 45.73
N ILE A 57 -55.64 -14.39 46.07
CA ILE A 57 -55.67 -15.39 47.14
C ILE A 57 -55.95 -14.77 48.51
N ASN A 58 -55.34 -13.63 48.82
CA ASN A 58 -55.45 -13.02 50.14
C ASN A 58 -56.72 -12.19 50.36
N TYR A 59 -57.51 -11.92 49.31
CA TYR A 59 -58.75 -11.15 49.39
C TYR A 59 -59.91 -11.75 48.58
N PRO A 60 -60.34 -12.99 48.87
CA PRO A 60 -61.31 -13.72 48.06
C PRO A 60 -62.74 -13.12 48.07
N SER A 61 -63.07 -12.25 49.03
CA SER A 61 -64.41 -11.65 49.18
C SER A 61 -64.61 -10.33 48.41
N ILE A 62 -63.58 -9.81 47.74
CA ILE A 62 -63.65 -8.52 47.04
C ILE A 62 -63.94 -8.78 45.55
N LYS A 63 -65.08 -8.27 45.04
CA LYS A 63 -65.40 -8.31 43.61
C LYS A 63 -64.27 -7.63 42.81
N ILE A 64 -63.56 -8.42 42.01
CA ILE A 64 -62.34 -8.04 41.26
C ILE A 64 -62.54 -6.80 40.38
N ASN A 65 -63.75 -6.62 39.81
CA ASN A 65 -64.03 -5.54 38.86
C ASN A 65 -63.88 -4.12 39.42
N SER A 66 -64.32 -3.84 40.65
CA SER A 66 -64.37 -2.45 41.14
C SER A 66 -63.03 -1.89 41.63
N LYS A 67 -61.99 -2.74 41.74
CA LYS A 67 -60.64 -2.29 42.14
C LYS A 67 -59.60 -2.38 41.04
N LEU A 68 -59.87 -3.05 39.92
CA LEU A 68 -59.03 -2.96 38.73
C LEU A 68 -58.97 -1.52 38.20
N GLU A 69 -60.08 -0.78 38.34
CA GLU A 69 -60.15 0.67 38.03
C GLU A 69 -59.12 1.51 38.80
N ASN A 70 -58.71 1.09 40.01
CA ASN A 70 -57.71 1.81 40.81
C ASN A 70 -56.26 1.45 40.44
N ILE A 71 -56.03 0.32 39.77
CA ILE A 71 -54.69 -0.13 39.34
C ILE A 71 -54.39 0.38 37.92
N GLN A 72 -55.42 0.51 37.09
CA GLN A 72 -55.32 1.03 35.72
C GLN A 72 -54.50 2.33 35.58
N PRO A 73 -54.60 3.34 36.48
CA PRO A 73 -53.82 4.58 36.39
C PRO A 73 -52.32 4.39 36.59
N ILE A 74 -51.89 3.29 37.21
CA ILE A 74 -50.48 2.96 37.44
C ILE A 74 -49.95 2.05 36.33
N LEU A 75 -50.79 1.12 35.86
CA LEU A 75 -50.45 0.14 34.84
C LEU A 75 -50.37 0.76 33.43
N SER A 76 -51.24 1.73 33.14
CA SER A 76 -51.24 2.41 31.83
C SER A 76 -49.94 3.21 31.58
N PRO A 77 -49.46 4.08 32.49
CA PRO A 77 -48.19 4.80 32.29
C PRO A 77 -46.97 3.87 32.23
N THR A 78 -46.95 2.77 32.99
CA THR A 78 -45.82 1.83 32.99
C THR A 78 -45.75 1.03 31.69
N ILE A 79 -46.87 0.52 31.19
CA ILE A 79 -46.94 -0.11 29.86
C ILE A 79 -46.50 0.88 28.78
N THR A 80 -47.01 2.12 28.83
CA THR A 80 -46.69 3.15 27.84
C THR A 80 -45.21 3.52 27.86
N THR A 81 -44.62 3.72 29.04
CA THR A 81 -43.19 4.04 29.21
C THR A 81 -42.32 2.90 28.69
N PHE A 82 -42.70 1.65 28.98
CA PHE A 82 -41.96 0.49 28.49
C PHE A 82 -42.06 0.36 26.96
N GLY A 83 -43.25 0.54 26.41
CA GLY A 83 -43.50 0.57 24.96
C GLY A 83 -42.62 1.62 24.25
N LEU A 84 -42.48 2.80 24.85
CA LEU A 84 -41.56 3.85 24.38
C LEU A 84 -40.10 3.40 24.42
N ILE A 85 -39.63 2.85 25.55
CA ILE A 85 -38.24 2.35 25.68
C ILE A 85 -37.95 1.27 24.64
N THR A 86 -38.85 0.31 24.44
CA THR A 86 -38.69 -0.73 23.41
C THR A 86 -38.68 -0.15 22.00
N THR A 87 -39.56 0.83 21.72
CA THR A 87 -39.63 1.47 20.40
C THR A 87 -38.36 2.25 20.11
N VAL A 88 -37.84 3.01 21.09
CA VAL A 88 -36.57 3.73 20.99
C VAL A 88 -35.41 2.74 20.81
N GLY A 89 -35.39 1.64 21.56
CA GLY A 89 -34.38 0.60 21.44
C GLY A 89 -34.35 -0.06 20.05
N ILE A 90 -35.51 -0.43 19.52
CA ILE A 90 -35.66 -0.98 18.16
C ILE A 90 -35.24 0.08 17.13
N SER A 91 -35.67 1.33 17.28
CA SER A 91 -35.32 2.43 16.39
C SER A 91 -33.81 2.66 16.33
N LEU A 92 -33.12 2.67 17.47
CA LEU A 92 -31.66 2.81 17.52
C LEU A 92 -30.94 1.64 16.84
N VAL A 93 -31.42 0.41 17.03
CA VAL A 93 -30.86 -0.77 16.34
C VAL A 93 -31.07 -0.66 14.83
N THR A 94 -32.25 -0.26 14.38
CA THR A 94 -32.58 -0.08 12.96
C THR A 94 -31.76 1.04 12.33
N ILE A 95 -31.57 2.18 13.03
CA ILE A 95 -30.71 3.27 12.58
C ILE A 95 -29.27 2.78 12.39
N ASN A 96 -28.71 2.09 13.39
CA ASN A 96 -27.36 1.54 13.30
C ASN A 96 -27.21 0.50 12.19
N PHE A 97 -28.24 -0.32 11.96
CA PHE A 97 -28.25 -1.29 10.86
C PHE A 97 -28.30 -0.60 9.49
N ASN A 98 -29.15 0.42 9.34
CA ASN A 98 -29.26 1.18 8.10
C ASN A 98 -28.00 1.97 7.79
N GLN A 99 -27.34 2.56 8.79
CA GLN A 99 -26.05 3.24 8.63
C GLN A 99 -24.98 2.26 8.11
N LYS A 100 -24.82 1.09 8.76
CA LYS A 100 -23.88 0.06 8.30
C LYS A 100 -24.18 -0.45 6.90
N LYS A 101 -25.47 -0.58 6.54
CA LYS A 101 -25.88 -0.98 5.20
C LYS A 101 -25.50 0.08 4.16
N GLN A 102 -25.78 1.35 4.42
CA GLN A 102 -25.39 2.46 3.53
C GLN A 102 -23.87 2.55 3.34
N GLU A 103 -23.11 2.35 4.42
CA GLU A 103 -21.64 2.30 4.38
C GLU A 103 -21.11 1.14 3.51
N MET A 104 -21.71 -0.05 3.65
CA MET A 104 -21.40 -1.20 2.79
C MET A 104 -21.74 -0.93 1.33
N ASP A 105 -22.94 -0.42 1.05
CA ASP A 105 -23.39 -0.09 -0.30
C ASP A 105 -22.46 0.94 -0.97
N LEU A 106 -21.95 1.92 -0.21
CA LEU A 106 -20.94 2.88 -0.67
C LEU A 106 -19.60 2.20 -1.02
N ILE A 107 -19.11 1.27 -0.19
CA ILE A 107 -17.88 0.54 -0.54
C ILE A 107 -18.09 -0.30 -1.79
N TYR A 108 -19.20 -1.03 -1.89
CA TYR A 108 -19.49 -1.83 -3.08
C TYR A 108 -19.62 -0.98 -4.34
N SER A 109 -20.23 0.21 -4.25
CA SER A 109 -20.30 1.14 -5.37
C SER A 109 -18.90 1.62 -5.77
N LEU A 110 -18.04 1.98 -4.80
CA LEU A 110 -16.67 2.39 -5.09
C LEU A 110 -15.82 1.25 -5.69
N ILE A 111 -15.99 0.00 -5.21
CA ILE A 111 -15.33 -1.18 -5.78
C ILE A 111 -15.81 -1.39 -7.22
N LYS A 112 -17.10 -1.22 -7.49
CA LYS A 112 -17.66 -1.31 -8.84
C LYS A 112 -17.12 -0.20 -9.76
N ASP A 113 -17.04 1.03 -9.26
CA ASP A 113 -16.47 2.15 -10.01
C ASP A 113 -14.99 1.92 -10.33
N GLN A 114 -14.23 1.36 -9.39
CA GLN A 114 -12.84 0.98 -9.61
C GLN A 114 -12.71 -0.03 -10.76
N LYS A 115 -13.61 -1.01 -10.84
CA LYS A 115 -13.65 -1.97 -11.96
C LYS A 115 -13.92 -1.27 -13.29
N ASN A 116 -14.80 -0.27 -13.30
CA ASN A 116 -15.07 0.52 -14.49
C ASN A 116 -13.83 1.32 -14.92
N LEU A 117 -13.10 1.92 -13.98
CA LEU A 117 -11.84 2.63 -14.27
C LEU A 117 -10.76 1.72 -14.85
N ILE A 118 -10.68 0.46 -14.39
CA ILE A 118 -9.73 -0.53 -14.96
C ILE A 118 -10.06 -0.84 -16.42
N ASN A 119 -11.36 -0.89 -16.73
CA ASN A 119 -11.86 -1.19 -18.08
C ASN A 119 -11.98 0.06 -18.96
N GLU A 120 -11.65 1.25 -18.42
CA GLU A 120 -11.71 2.50 -19.17
C GLU A 120 -10.66 2.50 -20.27
N LYS A 121 -11.06 3.01 -21.43
CA LYS A 121 -10.21 3.12 -22.61
C LYS A 121 -9.69 4.55 -22.73
N PHE A 122 -8.37 4.69 -22.80
CA PHE A 122 -7.69 5.97 -22.94
C PHE A 122 -7.41 6.24 -24.43
N LYS A 123 -7.71 7.47 -24.87
CA LYS A 123 -7.27 7.95 -26.17
C LYS A 123 -5.81 8.37 -26.07
N ASN A 124 -4.99 7.95 -27.03
CA ASN A 124 -3.59 8.37 -27.13
C ASN A 124 -3.53 9.55 -28.10
N ASP A 125 -3.16 10.75 -27.60
CA ASP A 125 -3.13 11.98 -28.41
C ASP A 125 -2.00 12.02 -29.46
N ASP A 126 -1.03 11.10 -29.38
CA ASP A 126 0.24 11.19 -30.11
C ASP A 126 0.31 10.35 -31.42
N SER A 127 -0.77 9.69 -31.85
CA SER A 127 -0.74 8.89 -33.10
C SER A 127 -1.94 9.10 -34.02
N GLU A 128 -1.64 9.30 -35.30
CA GLU A 128 -2.56 9.42 -36.46
C GLU A 128 -3.53 8.23 -36.62
N SER A 129 -3.32 7.15 -35.85
CA SER A 129 -4.31 6.10 -35.58
C SER A 129 -4.72 6.15 -34.11
N LEU A 130 -6.00 6.44 -33.86
CA LEU A 130 -6.65 6.39 -32.54
C LEU A 130 -6.67 4.94 -32.02
N LYS A 131 -5.55 4.47 -31.45
CA LYS A 131 -5.56 3.23 -30.68
C LYS A 131 -6.06 3.54 -29.28
N GLU A 132 -7.23 3.00 -28.96
CA GLU A 132 -7.73 2.96 -27.60
C GLU A 132 -6.84 2.05 -26.76
N LEU A 133 -6.15 2.61 -25.76
CA LEU A 133 -5.31 1.84 -24.83
C LEU A 133 -6.10 1.53 -23.57
N THR A 134 -6.07 0.29 -23.12
CA THR A 134 -6.60 -0.09 -21.81
C THR A 134 -5.60 0.24 -20.70
N LEU A 135 -6.07 0.28 -19.46
CA LEU A 135 -5.21 0.42 -18.30
C LEU A 135 -4.17 -0.72 -18.18
N GLY A 136 -4.54 -1.92 -18.64
CA GLY A 136 -3.64 -3.07 -18.72
C GLY A 136 -2.49 -2.86 -19.72
N ASP A 137 -2.78 -2.24 -20.87
CA ASP A 137 -1.74 -1.90 -21.86
C ASP A 137 -0.77 -0.87 -21.30
N ILE A 138 -1.28 0.13 -20.59
CA ILE A 138 -0.47 1.15 -19.90
C ILE A 138 0.41 0.51 -18.83
N ALA A 139 -0.13 -0.43 -18.05
CA ALA A 139 0.64 -1.15 -17.03
C ALA A 139 1.77 -1.98 -17.67
N ASN A 140 1.49 -2.65 -18.79
CA ASN A 140 2.51 -3.41 -19.52
C ASN A 140 3.58 -2.53 -20.17
N ASP A 141 3.22 -1.36 -20.70
CA ASP A 141 4.19 -0.38 -21.21
C ASP A 141 5.11 0.14 -20.09
N ILE A 142 4.52 0.52 -18.94
CA ILE A 142 5.28 0.93 -17.75
C ILE A 142 6.19 -0.20 -17.27
N ARG A 143 5.70 -1.44 -17.26
CA ARG A 143 6.50 -2.61 -16.88
C ARG A 143 7.70 -2.79 -17.79
N THR A 144 7.46 -2.77 -19.10
CA THR A 144 8.51 -2.91 -20.12
C THR A 144 9.54 -1.79 -19.99
N ARG A 145 9.10 -0.55 -19.76
CA ARG A 145 9.99 0.59 -19.54
C ARG A 145 10.81 0.43 -18.26
N CYS A 146 10.19 0.02 -17.15
CA CYS A 146 10.90 -0.24 -15.90
C CYS A 146 11.95 -1.35 -16.08
N GLN A 147 11.62 -2.45 -16.75
CA GLN A 147 12.59 -3.53 -17.02
C GLN A 147 13.80 -3.05 -17.82
N LYS A 148 13.60 -2.19 -18.83
CA LYS A 148 14.70 -1.58 -19.58
C LYS A 148 15.54 -0.65 -18.69
N GLU A 149 14.89 0.26 -17.97
CA GLU A 149 15.54 1.29 -17.16
C GLU A 149 16.20 0.74 -15.89
N LEU A 150 15.71 -0.37 -15.33
CA LEU A 150 16.30 -1.06 -14.19
C LEU A 150 17.30 -2.14 -14.59
N SER A 151 17.59 -2.27 -15.89
CA SER A 151 18.58 -3.24 -16.37
C SER A 151 19.95 -2.97 -15.73
N PRO A 152 20.74 -4.03 -15.42
CA PRO A 152 22.07 -3.88 -14.85
C PRO A 152 22.96 -2.90 -15.65
N SER A 153 22.85 -2.90 -16.98
CA SER A 153 23.58 -1.97 -17.84
C SER A 153 23.19 -0.52 -17.62
N ASN A 154 21.90 -0.20 -17.52
CA ASN A 154 21.48 1.18 -17.27
C ASN A 154 21.87 1.66 -15.87
N ILE A 155 21.77 0.79 -14.85
CA ILE A 155 22.20 1.11 -13.49
C ILE A 155 23.71 1.38 -13.43
N ALA A 156 24.52 0.50 -14.02
CA ALA A 156 25.97 0.71 -14.10
C ALA A 156 26.31 1.98 -14.89
N TYR A 157 25.55 2.31 -15.94
CA TYR A 157 25.69 3.57 -16.68
C TYR A 157 25.43 4.79 -15.78
N ILE A 158 24.30 4.82 -15.07
CA ILE A 158 23.94 5.93 -14.17
C ILE A 158 25.02 6.10 -13.09
N ARG A 159 25.44 5.00 -12.45
CA ARG A 159 26.49 5.01 -11.42
C ARG A 159 27.82 5.54 -11.95
N LEU A 160 28.22 5.13 -13.16
CA LEU A 160 29.46 5.58 -13.77
C LEU A 160 29.41 7.08 -14.10
N VAL A 161 28.29 7.56 -14.65
CA VAL A 161 28.08 8.99 -14.91
C VAL A 161 28.18 9.78 -13.61
N GLN A 162 27.48 9.35 -12.56
CA GLN A 162 27.51 10.01 -11.26
C GLN A 162 28.91 10.04 -10.66
N PHE A 163 29.61 8.89 -10.67
CA PHE A 163 30.98 8.80 -10.18
C PHE A 163 31.93 9.76 -10.89
N LEU A 164 31.84 9.84 -12.23
CA LEU A 164 32.67 10.75 -13.02
C LEU A 164 32.32 12.21 -12.75
N ILE A 165 31.05 12.55 -12.52
CA ILE A 165 30.63 13.92 -12.13
C ILE A 165 31.22 14.29 -10.77
N GLU A 166 31.12 13.40 -9.78
CA GLU A 166 31.63 13.62 -8.42
C GLU A 166 33.16 13.76 -8.38
N ASN A 167 33.86 13.06 -9.28
CA ASN A 167 35.33 13.02 -9.33
C ASN A 167 35.96 13.81 -10.49
N LYS A 168 35.16 14.60 -11.24
CA LYS A 168 35.64 15.25 -12.47
C LYS A 168 36.87 16.12 -12.28
N GLU A 169 36.97 16.84 -11.16
CA GLU A 169 38.12 17.70 -10.85
C GLU A 169 39.41 16.93 -10.62
N LYS A 170 39.34 15.68 -10.14
CA LYS A 170 40.52 14.82 -9.94
C LYS A 170 40.90 14.14 -11.26
N ILE A 171 39.90 13.59 -11.96
CA ILE A 171 40.07 12.81 -13.18
C ILE A 171 40.57 13.68 -14.34
N PHE A 172 40.04 14.90 -14.47
CA PHE A 172 40.32 15.78 -15.61
C PHE A 172 41.36 16.88 -15.34
N ARG A 173 42.20 16.73 -14.31
CA ARG A 173 43.33 17.68 -14.12
C ARG A 173 44.23 17.68 -15.34
N GLN A 174 44.51 18.88 -15.87
CA GLN A 174 45.28 19.06 -17.11
C GLN A 174 46.64 18.34 -17.09
N ASN A 175 47.32 18.30 -15.95
CA ASN A 175 48.63 17.66 -15.80
C ASN A 175 48.57 16.12 -15.89
N ASN A 176 47.40 15.51 -15.69
CA ASN A 176 47.24 14.06 -15.74
C ASN A 176 47.00 13.55 -17.18
N ILE A 177 46.57 14.42 -18.10
CA ILE A 177 46.32 14.04 -19.50
C ILE A 177 47.63 14.03 -20.29
N LYS A 178 48.25 12.85 -20.38
CA LYS A 178 49.54 12.64 -21.07
C LYS A 178 49.43 12.66 -22.60
N ASP A 179 48.28 12.27 -23.17
CA ASP A 179 48.09 12.25 -24.62
C ASP A 179 47.82 13.66 -25.16
N SER A 180 48.71 14.15 -26.03
CA SER A 180 48.63 15.51 -26.59
C SER A 180 47.35 15.75 -27.39
N SER A 181 46.85 14.72 -28.07
CA SER A 181 45.62 14.79 -28.86
C SER A 181 44.38 14.93 -27.97
N THR A 182 44.33 14.17 -26.87
CA THR A 182 43.27 14.20 -25.86
C THR A 182 43.32 15.50 -25.07
N LEU A 183 44.51 15.98 -24.70
CA LEU A 183 44.69 17.27 -24.02
C LEU A 183 44.22 18.44 -24.90
N SER A 184 44.52 18.41 -26.20
CA SER A 184 44.06 19.43 -27.14
C SER A 184 42.53 19.46 -27.27
N PHE A 185 41.87 18.30 -27.20
CA PHE A 185 40.42 18.20 -27.21
C PHE A 185 39.80 18.63 -25.88
N TYR A 186 40.34 18.17 -24.75
CA TYR A 186 39.94 18.62 -23.43
C TYR A 186 39.95 20.15 -23.35
N LYS A 187 41.07 20.77 -23.74
CA LYS A 187 41.18 22.24 -23.84
C LYS A 187 40.13 22.85 -24.76
N ARG A 188 39.73 22.21 -25.86
CA ARG A 188 38.66 22.73 -26.75
C ARG A 188 37.26 22.67 -26.11
N ILE A 189 36.94 21.62 -25.37
CA ILE A 189 35.66 21.52 -24.64
C ILE A 189 35.62 22.56 -23.51
N THR A 190 36.73 22.71 -22.77
CA THR A 190 36.78 23.57 -21.57
C THR A 190 37.09 25.03 -21.86
N ARG A 191 37.58 25.39 -23.06
CA ARG A 191 37.95 26.76 -23.49
C ARG A 191 36.88 27.84 -23.28
N LYS A 192 35.61 27.46 -23.09
CA LYS A 192 34.49 28.39 -22.80
C LYS A 192 33.94 28.30 -21.37
N ARG A 193 34.34 27.31 -20.57
CA ARG A 193 33.66 26.94 -19.30
C ARG A 193 34.59 26.60 -18.14
N GLU A 194 35.91 26.71 -18.33
CA GLU A 194 36.97 26.26 -17.40
C GLU A 194 36.97 24.75 -17.13
N ASN A 195 35.79 24.12 -16.96
CA ASN A 195 35.59 22.71 -16.65
C ASN A 195 34.65 22.00 -17.63
N ILE A 196 34.71 20.67 -17.62
CA ILE A 196 33.81 19.78 -18.36
C ILE A 196 32.41 19.81 -17.75
N SER A 197 31.35 19.93 -18.56
CA SER A 197 29.98 19.94 -18.03
C SER A 197 29.47 18.54 -17.75
N ASP A 198 28.50 18.39 -16.85
CA ASP A 198 27.93 17.08 -16.50
C ASP A 198 27.30 16.40 -17.72
N ARG A 199 26.75 17.19 -18.65
CA ARG A 199 26.25 16.71 -19.94
C ARG A 199 27.36 16.18 -20.85
N ASP A 200 28.54 16.79 -20.83
CA ASP A 200 29.69 16.29 -21.59
C ASP A 200 30.12 14.93 -21.05
N ILE A 201 30.19 14.78 -19.73
CA ILE A 201 30.49 13.50 -19.06
C ILE A 201 29.49 12.43 -19.47
N GLU A 202 28.20 12.74 -19.39
CA GLU A 202 27.12 11.84 -19.78
C GLU A 202 27.29 11.34 -21.23
N ILE A 203 27.56 12.25 -22.17
CA ILE A 203 27.78 11.92 -23.58
C ILE A 203 29.04 11.07 -23.76
N ILE A 204 30.13 11.36 -23.03
CA ILE A 204 31.38 10.58 -23.08
C ILE A 204 31.11 9.13 -22.67
N VAL A 205 30.44 8.93 -21.53
CA VAL A 205 30.11 7.58 -21.05
C VAL A 205 29.21 6.88 -22.06
N LEU A 206 28.17 7.54 -22.55
CA LEU A 206 27.19 6.97 -23.47
C LEU A 206 27.83 6.52 -24.79
N ILE A 207 28.68 7.35 -25.40
CA ILE A 207 29.41 7.01 -26.64
C ILE A 207 30.41 5.86 -26.40
N SER A 208 31.02 5.83 -25.23
CA SER A 208 32.04 4.82 -24.88
C SER A 208 31.45 3.51 -24.41
N TRP A 209 30.16 3.51 -24.05
CA TRP A 209 29.47 2.40 -23.39
C TRP A 209 29.64 1.09 -24.16
N HIS A 210 29.14 1.06 -25.40
CA HIS A 210 29.17 -0.14 -26.24
C HIS A 210 30.57 -0.52 -26.71
N LYS A 211 31.48 0.45 -26.82
CA LYS A 211 32.80 0.20 -27.41
C LYS A 211 33.81 -0.35 -26.41
N TYR A 212 33.75 0.12 -25.16
CA TYR A 212 34.76 -0.19 -24.14
C TYR A 212 34.16 -0.73 -22.85
N ILE A 213 33.11 -0.08 -22.34
CA ILE A 213 32.60 -0.38 -21.00
C ILE A 213 31.84 -1.73 -20.97
N GLU A 214 30.93 -1.95 -21.91
CA GLU A 214 30.15 -3.19 -22.03
C GLU A 214 31.06 -4.42 -22.27
N LYS A 215 32.11 -4.26 -23.07
CA LYS A 215 33.06 -5.35 -23.36
C LYS A 215 33.87 -5.75 -22.12
N ASN A 216 34.25 -4.77 -21.30
CA ASN A 216 35.17 -4.97 -20.18
C ASN A 216 34.45 -5.29 -18.84
N LEU A 217 33.17 -4.93 -18.69
CA LEU A 217 32.43 -5.16 -17.45
C LEU A 217 31.90 -6.61 -17.27
N GLY A 218 31.95 -7.45 -18.30
CA GLY A 218 31.61 -8.88 -18.23
C GLY A 218 30.28 -9.25 -18.88
N SER A 219 29.97 -10.56 -18.93
CA SER A 219 28.80 -11.12 -19.63
C SER A 219 27.45 -10.59 -19.13
N GLN A 220 27.36 -10.21 -17.86
CA GLN A 220 26.13 -9.69 -17.23
C GLN A 220 25.62 -8.37 -17.86
N PHE A 221 26.45 -7.66 -18.62
CA PHE A 221 26.07 -6.40 -19.29
C PHE A 221 25.90 -6.56 -20.81
N LYS A 222 26.40 -7.66 -21.40
CA LYS A 222 26.43 -7.89 -22.87
C LYS A 222 25.06 -8.13 -23.50
N SER A 223 24.06 -8.49 -22.70
CA SER A 223 22.70 -8.79 -23.20
C SER A 223 21.77 -7.58 -23.14
N ASN A 224 22.14 -6.52 -22.41
CA ASN A 224 21.22 -5.44 -22.06
C ASN A 224 21.65 -4.15 -22.73
N LYS A 225 21.01 -3.84 -23.86
CA LYS A 225 21.16 -2.54 -24.54
C LYS A 225 20.70 -1.42 -23.62
N LEU A 226 21.40 -0.28 -23.67
CA LEU A 226 20.93 0.91 -22.97
C LEU A 226 19.54 1.32 -23.48
N PRO A 227 18.66 1.81 -22.59
CA PRO A 227 17.33 2.27 -22.96
C PRO A 227 17.36 3.38 -24.02
N ASP A 228 16.32 3.46 -24.83
CA ASP A 228 16.15 4.51 -25.85
C ASP A 228 16.15 5.93 -25.27
N THR A 229 15.74 6.05 -24.01
CA THR A 229 15.79 7.31 -23.24
C THR A 229 17.22 7.82 -23.04
N GLN A 230 18.20 6.93 -22.96
CA GLN A 230 19.61 7.31 -22.90
C GLN A 230 20.16 7.54 -24.31
N THR A 231 19.94 6.60 -25.24
CA THR A 231 20.54 6.69 -26.59
C THR A 231 20.02 7.89 -27.39
N SER A 232 18.77 8.31 -27.19
CA SER A 232 18.20 9.51 -27.81
C SER A 232 18.93 10.81 -27.42
N LYS A 233 19.67 10.83 -26.30
CA LYS A 233 20.49 11.99 -25.89
C LYS A 233 21.61 12.30 -26.88
N LEU A 234 22.02 11.32 -27.70
CA LEU A 234 23.01 11.50 -28.77
C LEU A 234 22.47 12.26 -29.99
N GLY A 235 21.15 12.24 -30.22
CA GLY A 235 20.51 12.57 -31.51
C GLY A 235 20.68 13.99 -32.06
N LYS A 236 21.40 14.87 -31.38
CA LYS A 236 21.70 16.24 -31.83
C LYS A 236 23.20 16.52 -31.97
N LEU A 237 24.06 15.53 -31.79
CA LEU A 237 25.51 15.71 -31.77
C LEU A 237 26.12 15.45 -33.15
N SER A 238 26.91 16.40 -33.66
CA SER A 238 27.63 16.21 -34.93
C SER A 238 28.61 15.03 -34.85
N LEU A 239 28.80 14.32 -35.97
CA LEU A 239 29.74 13.20 -36.06
C LEU A 239 31.16 13.58 -35.62
N SER A 240 31.58 14.81 -35.91
CA SER A 240 32.87 15.34 -35.45
C SER A 240 32.96 15.34 -33.92
N ARG A 241 31.97 15.93 -33.23
CA ARG A 241 31.93 15.94 -31.76
C ARG A 241 31.88 14.53 -31.19
N GLN A 242 31.09 13.63 -31.78
CA GLN A 242 31.01 12.24 -31.32
C GLN A 242 32.38 11.54 -31.36
N LYS A 243 33.13 11.71 -32.46
CA LYS A 243 34.49 11.16 -32.59
C LYS A 243 35.43 11.73 -31.54
N GLU A 244 35.28 13.00 -31.18
CA GLU A 244 36.13 13.62 -30.18
C GLU A 244 35.79 13.14 -28.76
N TYR A 245 34.51 13.08 -28.38
CA TYR A 245 34.09 12.47 -27.11
C TYR A 245 34.51 11.00 -27.02
N MET A 246 34.46 10.27 -28.14
CA MET A 246 34.98 8.90 -28.20
C MET A 246 36.48 8.83 -27.87
N LYS A 247 37.32 9.78 -28.33
CA LYS A 247 38.76 9.81 -27.99
C LYS A 247 38.96 10.03 -26.49
N LEU A 248 38.21 10.95 -25.90
CA LEU A 248 38.28 11.20 -24.46
C LEU A 248 37.78 9.98 -23.66
N GLY A 249 36.72 9.34 -24.14
CA GLY A 249 36.24 8.08 -23.60
C GLY A 249 37.24 6.94 -23.68
N VAL A 250 37.95 6.80 -24.80
CA VAL A 250 39.09 5.87 -24.92
C VAL A 250 40.07 6.15 -23.80
N TYR A 251 40.56 7.39 -23.69
CA TYR A 251 41.52 7.76 -22.66
C TYR A 251 41.05 7.40 -21.23
N LEU A 252 39.76 7.54 -20.93
CA LEU A 252 39.19 7.22 -19.61
C LEU A 252 38.97 5.72 -19.37
N PHE A 253 38.75 4.91 -20.41
CA PHE A 253 38.26 3.53 -20.27
C PHE A 253 39.13 2.47 -20.98
N GLN A 254 40.29 2.84 -21.54
CA GLN A 254 41.11 1.94 -22.38
C GLN A 254 41.71 0.77 -21.59
N ASN A 255 42.11 1.01 -20.35
CA ASN A 255 42.43 -0.02 -19.35
C ASN A 255 41.15 -0.26 -18.57
N ALA A 256 40.84 -1.49 -18.14
CA ALA A 256 39.51 -2.01 -17.75
C ALA A 256 38.76 -1.33 -16.55
N LEU A 257 38.83 -0.01 -16.45
CA LEU A 257 38.35 0.98 -15.46
C LEU A 257 39.46 1.63 -14.61
N ASP A 258 40.70 1.70 -15.09
CA ASP A 258 41.75 2.53 -14.47
C ASP A 258 41.52 4.01 -14.79
N PHE A 259 41.16 4.80 -13.78
CA PHE A 259 40.84 6.22 -13.94
C PHE A 259 42.07 7.09 -13.69
N PRO A 260 42.52 7.89 -14.68
CA PRO A 260 43.71 8.69 -14.52
C PRO A 260 43.54 9.72 -13.41
N GLY A 261 44.46 9.71 -12.43
CA GLY A 261 44.43 10.64 -11.30
C GLY A 261 43.66 10.14 -10.07
N LEU A 262 43.16 8.91 -10.09
CA LEU A 262 42.70 8.18 -8.91
C LEU A 262 43.72 7.09 -8.55
N ASP A 263 43.69 6.61 -7.30
CA ASP A 263 44.50 5.48 -6.88
C ASP A 263 43.84 4.13 -7.25
N ASP A 264 44.63 3.05 -7.16
CA ASP A 264 44.18 1.69 -7.46
C ASP A 264 43.03 1.23 -6.56
N GLN A 265 42.96 1.74 -5.32
CA GLN A 265 41.94 1.34 -4.35
C GLN A 265 40.58 1.96 -4.72
N ASP A 266 40.54 3.25 -5.00
CA ASP A 266 39.36 3.99 -5.47
C ASP A 266 38.80 3.39 -6.77
N THR A 267 39.71 2.98 -7.66
CA THR A 267 39.37 2.30 -8.91
C THR A 267 38.68 0.95 -8.66
N ARG A 268 39.24 0.11 -7.78
CA ARG A 268 38.65 -1.20 -7.44
C ARG A 268 37.30 -1.05 -6.73
N LEU A 269 37.17 -0.09 -5.83
CA LEU A 269 35.91 0.21 -5.15
C LEU A 269 34.83 0.60 -6.16
N THR A 270 35.17 1.45 -7.14
CA THR A 270 34.27 1.83 -8.22
C THR A 270 33.86 0.63 -9.07
N TYR A 271 34.80 -0.24 -9.45
CA TYR A 271 34.49 -1.44 -10.21
C TYR A 271 33.48 -2.34 -9.48
N ASN A 272 33.70 -2.59 -8.20
CA ASN A 272 32.79 -3.38 -7.36
C ASN A 272 31.43 -2.67 -7.20
N TYR A 273 31.43 -1.35 -7.08
CA TYR A 273 30.21 -0.56 -7.01
C TYR A 273 29.37 -0.67 -8.28
N LEU A 274 29.99 -0.60 -9.47
CA LEU A 274 29.30 -0.76 -10.76
C LEU A 274 28.66 -2.14 -10.92
N LYS A 275 29.27 -3.19 -10.32
CA LYS A 275 28.76 -4.57 -10.36
C LYS A 275 27.80 -4.92 -9.24
N SER A 276 27.70 -4.11 -8.20
CA SER A 276 26.84 -4.39 -7.06
C SER A 276 25.35 -4.40 -7.46
N ASP A 277 24.52 -5.12 -6.72
CA ASP A 277 23.08 -5.14 -6.97
C ASP A 277 22.47 -3.73 -6.91
N THR A 278 21.39 -3.51 -7.66
CA THR A 278 20.63 -2.26 -7.65
C THR A 278 20.13 -1.94 -6.25
N LYS A 279 20.46 -0.77 -5.72
CA LYS A 279 19.99 -0.32 -4.41
C LYS A 279 18.53 0.13 -4.49
N TYR A 280 17.81 0.03 -3.38
CA TYR A 280 16.41 0.44 -3.31
C TYR A 280 16.23 1.91 -3.71
N GLU A 281 17.13 2.81 -3.31
CA GLU A 281 17.04 4.23 -3.65
C GLU A 281 17.13 4.48 -5.16
N GLU A 282 18.03 3.78 -5.84
CA GLU A 282 18.21 3.87 -7.29
C GLU A 282 16.96 3.35 -8.01
N ALA A 283 16.45 2.20 -7.56
CA ALA A 283 15.22 1.62 -8.09
C ALA A 283 14.01 2.54 -7.87
N ALA A 284 13.85 3.06 -6.65
CA ALA A 284 12.77 3.96 -6.28
C ALA A 284 12.79 5.24 -7.11
N GLU A 285 13.97 5.84 -7.33
CA GLU A 285 14.10 7.05 -8.16
C GLU A 285 13.65 6.79 -9.61
N ILE A 286 14.15 5.71 -10.22
CA ILE A 286 13.81 5.34 -11.60
C ILE A 286 12.30 5.05 -11.74
N ILE A 287 11.76 4.19 -10.86
CA ILE A 287 10.34 3.82 -10.88
C ILE A 287 9.46 5.05 -10.63
N ASN A 288 9.80 5.88 -9.64
CA ASN A 288 9.06 7.11 -9.36
C ASN A 288 9.03 8.07 -10.54
N ASN A 289 10.14 8.21 -11.27
CA ASN A 289 10.19 9.05 -12.48
C ASN A 289 9.30 8.51 -13.59
N ILE A 290 9.31 7.20 -13.84
CA ILE A 290 8.44 6.55 -14.84
C ILE A 290 6.96 6.73 -14.47
N TYR A 291 6.60 6.52 -13.21
CA TYR A 291 5.23 6.69 -12.71
C TYR A 291 4.78 8.15 -12.76
N ARG A 292 5.68 9.10 -12.48
CA ARG A 292 5.39 10.53 -12.53
C ARG A 292 4.98 10.98 -13.94
N ILE A 293 5.69 10.50 -14.96
CA ILE A 293 5.38 10.82 -16.37
C ILE A 293 4.00 10.26 -16.75
N ASN A 294 3.66 9.07 -16.26
CA ASN A 294 2.38 8.41 -16.55
C ASN A 294 1.24 8.77 -15.58
N TYR A 295 1.46 9.74 -14.67
CA TYR A 295 0.50 10.02 -13.60
C TYR A 295 -0.81 10.61 -14.11
N TYR A 296 -0.82 11.27 -15.27
CA TYR A 296 -2.06 11.75 -15.89
C TYR A 296 -3.01 10.60 -16.28
N LYS A 297 -2.45 9.44 -16.65
CA LYS A 297 -3.21 8.21 -16.95
C LYS A 297 -3.57 7.44 -15.67
N LEU A 298 -2.64 7.34 -14.73
CA LEU A 298 -2.79 6.46 -13.56
C LEU A 298 -3.33 7.14 -12.28
N GLY A 299 -3.36 8.47 -12.25
CA GLY A 299 -3.64 9.23 -11.03
C GLY A 299 -5.04 8.97 -10.48
N HIS A 300 -6.03 8.80 -11.35
CA HIS A 300 -7.41 8.47 -10.94
C HIS A 300 -7.48 7.09 -10.27
N LEU A 301 -6.86 6.07 -10.89
CA LEU A 301 -6.75 4.73 -10.34
C LEU A 301 -6.15 4.74 -8.93
N PHE A 302 -4.99 5.39 -8.76
CA PHE A 302 -4.28 5.41 -7.47
C PHE A 302 -5.07 6.14 -6.38
N LYS A 303 -5.69 7.29 -6.72
CA LYS A 303 -6.51 8.06 -5.76
C LYS A 303 -7.75 7.28 -5.34
N HIS A 304 -8.46 6.67 -6.28
CA HIS A 304 -9.65 5.88 -5.96
C HIS A 304 -9.28 4.66 -5.13
N PHE A 305 -8.26 3.90 -5.54
CA PHE A 305 -7.78 2.76 -4.77
C PHE A 305 -7.38 3.14 -3.33
N HIS A 306 -6.57 4.19 -3.17
CA HIS A 306 -6.20 4.70 -1.86
C HIS A 306 -7.43 5.08 -1.00
N ARG A 307 -8.44 5.74 -1.60
CA ARG A 307 -9.67 6.10 -0.89
C ARG A 307 -10.44 4.87 -0.41
N ILE A 308 -10.57 3.85 -1.25
CA ILE A 308 -11.25 2.59 -0.89
C ILE A 308 -10.50 1.90 0.27
N ILE A 309 -9.18 1.73 0.15
CA ILE A 309 -8.35 1.13 1.20
C ILE A 309 -8.51 1.88 2.52
N ARG A 310 -8.46 3.22 2.47
CA ARG A 310 -8.63 4.05 3.64
C ARG A 310 -10.00 3.89 4.29
N LEU A 311 -11.09 3.86 3.51
CA LEU A 311 -12.44 3.65 4.02
C LEU A 311 -12.62 2.27 4.68
N ILE A 312 -12.03 1.23 4.09
CA ILE A 312 -12.05 -0.12 4.65
C ILE A 312 -11.29 -0.14 5.99
N LEU A 313 -10.06 0.41 6.02
CA LEU A 313 -9.16 0.29 7.17
C LEU A 313 -9.49 1.24 8.33
N GLU A 314 -9.96 2.47 8.06
CA GLU A 314 -10.38 3.43 9.11
C GLU A 314 -11.59 2.92 9.92
N GLY A 315 -12.21 1.82 9.48
CA GLY A 315 -13.35 1.22 10.16
C GLY A 315 -14.62 2.04 10.00
N SER A 316 -14.65 2.94 9.01
CA SER A 316 -15.82 3.75 8.62
C SER A 316 -17.01 2.89 8.15
N VAL A 317 -16.84 1.57 8.05
CA VAL A 317 -17.87 0.60 7.66
C VAL A 317 -18.00 -0.52 8.68
N SER A 318 -16.88 -1.00 9.22
CA SER A 318 -16.87 -1.91 10.35
C SER A 318 -15.53 -1.88 11.08
N LYS A 319 -15.56 -1.81 12.41
CA LYS A 319 -14.38 -2.07 13.25
C LYS A 319 -14.06 -3.56 13.36
N ASP A 320 -14.89 -4.43 12.78
CA ASP A 320 -14.64 -5.86 12.71
C ASP A 320 -13.57 -6.18 11.67
N GLN A 321 -12.40 -6.62 12.14
CA GLN A 321 -11.28 -7.03 11.30
C GLN A 321 -11.64 -8.13 10.30
N LYS A 322 -12.61 -9.01 10.63
CA LYS A 322 -13.04 -10.07 9.71
C LYS A 322 -13.68 -9.47 8.45
N VAL A 323 -14.56 -8.50 8.65
CA VAL A 323 -15.25 -7.79 7.57
C VAL A 323 -14.27 -6.97 6.74
N GLN A 324 -13.30 -6.30 7.37
CA GLN A 324 -12.24 -5.57 6.65
C GLN A 324 -11.43 -6.51 5.75
N LYS A 325 -11.03 -7.69 6.26
CA LYS A 325 -10.30 -8.71 5.47
C LYS A 325 -11.13 -9.21 4.28
N GLU A 326 -12.42 -9.43 4.48
CA GLU A 326 -13.34 -9.85 3.42
C GLU A 326 -13.46 -8.79 2.31
N LEU A 327 -13.67 -7.52 2.68
CA LEU A 327 -13.73 -6.41 1.72
C LEU A 327 -12.41 -6.22 0.95
N LEU A 328 -11.26 -6.35 1.63
CA LEU A 328 -9.95 -6.32 0.97
C LEU A 328 -9.79 -7.49 -0.02
N GLY A 329 -10.26 -8.69 0.33
CA GLY A 329 -10.26 -9.85 -0.55
C GLY A 329 -11.12 -9.64 -1.80
N ILE A 330 -12.34 -9.12 -1.63
CA ILE A 330 -13.25 -8.78 -2.74
C ILE A 330 -12.61 -7.73 -3.65
N LEU A 331 -12.04 -6.67 -3.06
CA LEU A 331 -11.35 -5.61 -3.80
C LEU A 331 -10.16 -6.18 -4.59
N ARG A 332 -9.31 -6.99 -3.97
CA ARG A 332 -8.16 -7.64 -4.62
C ARG A 332 -8.58 -8.46 -5.83
N ALA A 333 -9.67 -9.24 -5.71
CA ALA A 333 -10.19 -10.09 -6.78
C ALA A 333 -10.71 -9.30 -8.01
N GLN A 334 -10.92 -7.99 -7.91
CA GLN A 334 -11.32 -7.17 -9.06
C GLN A 334 -10.13 -6.74 -9.95
N PHE A 335 -8.90 -6.88 -9.47
CA PHE A 335 -7.73 -6.41 -10.20
C PHE A 335 -7.09 -7.54 -11.00
N PRO A 336 -6.83 -7.33 -12.31
CA PRO A 336 -5.94 -8.21 -13.02
C PRO A 336 -4.52 -8.07 -12.47
N GLU A 337 -3.73 -9.12 -12.62
CA GLU A 337 -2.38 -9.23 -12.08
C GLU A 337 -1.47 -8.04 -12.44
N ASP A 338 -1.44 -7.62 -13.71
CA ASP A 338 -0.58 -6.52 -14.14
C ASP A 338 -0.92 -5.20 -13.42
N ILE A 339 -2.19 -5.00 -13.04
CA ILE A 339 -2.62 -3.84 -12.24
C ILE A 339 -2.27 -4.02 -10.77
N LEU A 340 -2.35 -5.24 -10.22
CA LEU A 340 -1.87 -5.50 -8.85
C LEU A 340 -0.38 -5.20 -8.72
N ILE A 341 0.43 -5.59 -9.71
CA ILE A 341 1.86 -5.26 -9.79
C ILE A 341 2.06 -3.75 -9.88
N LEU A 342 1.28 -3.07 -10.72
CA LEU A 342 1.33 -1.62 -10.85
C LEU A 342 1.06 -0.92 -9.51
N LEU A 343 0.05 -1.38 -8.76
CA LEU A 343 -0.31 -0.87 -7.43
C LEU A 343 0.78 -1.19 -6.39
N TYR A 344 1.36 -2.38 -6.44
CA TYR A 344 2.47 -2.79 -5.57
C TYR A 344 3.68 -1.86 -5.75
N TYR A 345 4.12 -1.62 -6.98
CA TYR A 345 5.25 -0.72 -7.25
C TYR A 345 4.93 0.73 -6.91
N ASN A 346 3.68 1.17 -7.10
CA ASN A 346 3.25 2.48 -6.62
C ASN A 346 3.44 2.59 -5.10
N ALA A 347 2.86 1.65 -4.35
CA ALA A 347 2.87 1.63 -2.89
C ALA A 347 4.28 1.49 -2.29
N THR A 348 5.16 0.76 -2.97
CA THR A 348 6.47 0.37 -2.45
C THR A 348 7.59 1.29 -2.90
N TYR A 349 7.59 1.79 -4.14
CA TYR A 349 8.76 2.47 -4.73
C TYR A 349 8.51 3.92 -5.16
N THR A 350 7.28 4.45 -5.05
CA THR A 350 6.99 5.85 -5.44
C THR A 350 6.74 6.75 -4.24
N TYR A 351 7.28 7.97 -4.29
CA TYR A 351 7.17 8.92 -3.17
C TYR A 351 5.72 9.28 -2.86
N ARG A 352 4.88 9.38 -3.89
CA ARG A 352 3.43 9.63 -3.73
C ARG A 352 2.67 8.41 -3.19
N GLY A 353 3.15 7.21 -3.48
CA GLY A 353 2.51 5.96 -3.10
C GLY A 353 2.91 5.45 -1.71
N TYR A 354 3.94 5.98 -1.06
CA TYR A 354 4.33 5.55 0.30
C TYR A 354 3.20 5.66 1.32
N GLY A 355 2.29 6.64 1.19
CA GLY A 355 1.10 6.70 2.02
C GLY A 355 0.19 5.48 1.88
N LEU A 356 0.01 5.00 0.64
CA LEU A 356 -0.71 3.74 0.36
C LEU A 356 0.07 2.54 0.90
N GLY A 357 1.39 2.51 0.72
CA GLY A 357 2.26 1.48 1.27
C GLY A 357 2.12 1.34 2.79
N CYS A 358 2.06 2.46 3.51
CA CYS A 358 1.85 2.48 4.96
C CYS A 358 0.51 1.87 5.35
N LEU A 359 -0.57 2.21 4.65
CA LEU A 359 -1.91 1.66 4.91
C LEU A 359 -1.99 0.15 4.66
N LEU A 360 -1.29 -0.34 3.63
CA LEU A 360 -1.37 -1.75 3.24
C LEU A 360 -0.51 -2.68 4.10
N GLN A 361 0.31 -2.16 5.02
CA GLN A 361 1.16 -3.00 5.88
C GLN A 361 0.34 -4.01 6.68
N GLY A 362 0.76 -5.27 6.61
CA GLY A 362 0.11 -6.40 7.29
C GLY A 362 -1.30 -6.76 6.80
N THR A 363 -1.81 -6.15 5.73
CA THR A 363 -3.16 -6.40 5.21
C THR A 363 -3.31 -7.69 4.42
N LYS A 364 -2.20 -8.31 4.00
CA LYS A 364 -2.13 -9.41 3.03
C LYS A 364 -2.70 -9.07 1.64
N PHE A 365 -2.83 -7.78 1.31
CA PHE A 365 -3.44 -7.36 0.04
C PHE A 365 -2.65 -7.86 -1.18
N PHE A 366 -1.32 -7.75 -1.18
CA PHE A 366 -0.48 -8.24 -2.30
C PHE A 366 -0.15 -9.74 -2.21
N GLY A 367 -0.41 -10.36 -1.06
CA GLY A 367 -0.07 -11.73 -0.76
C GLY A 367 0.26 -11.90 0.72
N ASP A 368 0.42 -13.14 1.15
CA ASP A 368 0.81 -13.50 2.50
C ASP A 368 2.19 -14.18 2.59
N ARG A 369 2.54 -14.70 3.77
CA ARG A 369 3.87 -15.29 4.01
C ARG A 369 4.07 -16.62 3.30
N PHE A 370 3.00 -17.39 3.11
CA PHE A 370 3.05 -18.74 2.54
C PHE A 370 2.89 -18.74 1.02
N ASP A 371 2.41 -17.63 0.48
CA ASP A 371 2.19 -17.40 -0.95
C ASP A 371 3.45 -17.55 -1.81
N PHE A 372 4.65 -17.39 -1.23
CA PHE A 372 5.92 -17.50 -1.94
C PHE A 372 6.94 -18.40 -1.21
N ASP A 373 6.47 -19.45 -0.54
CA ASP A 373 7.36 -20.33 0.24
C ASP A 373 8.26 -21.15 -0.70
N PHE A 374 9.53 -20.74 -0.81
CA PHE A 374 10.52 -21.35 -1.73
C PHE A 374 10.97 -22.77 -1.31
N ASN A 375 10.54 -23.26 -0.15
CA ASN A 375 10.94 -24.54 0.42
C ASN A 375 10.07 -25.74 -0.01
N GLN A 376 9.08 -25.56 -0.89
CA GLN A 376 8.32 -26.69 -1.44
C GLN A 376 9.05 -27.30 -2.63
N SER A 377 9.32 -28.61 -2.52
CA SER A 377 9.94 -29.44 -3.56
C SER A 377 9.22 -29.30 -4.91
N THR A 378 10.03 -29.29 -5.96
CA THR A 378 9.83 -28.82 -7.34
C THR A 378 8.65 -29.36 -8.18
N GLU A 379 7.74 -30.18 -7.66
CA GLU A 379 6.69 -30.81 -8.48
C GLU A 379 5.30 -30.16 -8.38
N GLU A 380 5.04 -29.32 -7.38
CA GLU A 380 3.79 -28.55 -7.27
C GLU A 380 4.04 -27.07 -6.93
N ARG A 381 4.82 -26.37 -7.78
CA ARG A 381 4.79 -24.90 -7.80
C ARG A 381 3.46 -24.42 -8.40
N THR A 382 2.34 -24.69 -7.72
CA THR A 382 1.11 -23.95 -7.97
C THR A 382 1.23 -22.64 -7.18
N GLU A 383 1.67 -21.58 -7.86
CA GLU A 383 1.56 -20.23 -7.31
C GLU A 383 0.08 -20.02 -6.89
N ARG A 384 -0.20 -20.05 -5.59
CA ARG A 384 -1.55 -19.83 -5.03
C ARG A 384 -1.93 -18.34 -5.02
N THR A 385 -1.12 -17.52 -5.67
CA THR A 385 -1.13 -16.06 -5.59
C THR A 385 -1.84 -15.44 -6.78
N HIS A 386 -2.34 -14.22 -6.56
CA HIS A 386 -2.84 -13.37 -7.64
C HIS A 386 -1.72 -12.65 -8.42
N ILE A 387 -0.46 -12.82 -7.98
CA ILE A 387 0.72 -12.20 -8.56
C ILE A 387 1.82 -13.24 -8.69
N SER A 388 2.29 -13.44 -9.92
CA SER A 388 3.39 -14.32 -10.27
C SER A 388 4.72 -13.67 -9.95
N SER A 389 5.59 -14.43 -9.29
CA SER A 389 6.92 -13.98 -8.87
C SER A 389 7.81 -13.59 -10.07
N SER A 390 7.56 -14.19 -11.24
CA SER A 390 8.32 -13.92 -12.47
C SER A 390 8.01 -12.57 -13.10
N LYS A 391 6.91 -11.91 -12.71
CA LYS A 391 6.53 -10.60 -13.25
C LYS A 391 7.10 -9.42 -12.45
N PHE A 392 7.72 -9.67 -11.30
CA PHE A 392 8.41 -8.64 -10.54
C PHE A 392 9.74 -8.25 -11.19
N TYR A 393 10.11 -6.97 -11.07
CA TYR A 393 11.43 -6.44 -11.42
C TYR A 393 12.52 -7.02 -10.53
N PHE A 394 12.27 -7.19 -9.23
CA PHE A 394 13.22 -7.74 -8.27
C PHE A 394 12.60 -8.94 -7.54
N SER A 395 12.40 -10.05 -8.26
CA SER A 395 11.64 -11.22 -7.78
C SER A 395 11.91 -11.59 -6.31
N GLU A 396 13.17 -11.77 -5.92
CA GLU A 396 13.55 -12.14 -4.54
C GLU A 396 13.23 -11.03 -3.52
N LEU A 397 13.62 -9.79 -3.79
CA LEU A 397 13.40 -8.66 -2.88
C LEU A 397 11.91 -8.34 -2.75
N ASP A 398 11.19 -8.30 -3.87
CA ASP A 398 9.78 -7.94 -3.92
C ASP A 398 8.91 -8.98 -3.20
N THR A 399 9.21 -10.26 -3.40
CA THR A 399 8.58 -11.34 -2.64
C THR A 399 8.84 -11.18 -1.14
N LYS A 400 10.09 -10.91 -0.72
CA LYS A 400 10.42 -10.71 0.70
C LYS A 400 9.71 -9.50 1.29
N ILE A 401 9.62 -8.39 0.55
CA ILE A 401 8.84 -7.21 0.94
C ILE A 401 7.37 -7.61 1.14
N ILE A 402 6.77 -8.37 0.21
CA ILE A 402 5.39 -8.82 0.35
C ILE A 402 5.21 -9.66 1.61
N GLN A 403 6.07 -10.63 1.88
CA GLN A 403 5.97 -11.50 3.06
C GLN A 403 6.15 -10.74 4.40
N ASP A 404 7.15 -9.85 4.48
CA ASP A 404 7.58 -9.22 5.73
C ASP A 404 6.92 -7.87 6.03
N VAL A 405 6.52 -7.14 4.98
CA VAL A 405 5.87 -5.83 5.10
C VAL A 405 4.36 -5.96 4.97
N TYR A 406 3.88 -6.63 3.93
CA TYR A 406 2.45 -6.69 3.63
C TYR A 406 1.75 -7.95 4.19
N GLY A 407 2.46 -9.05 4.37
CA GLY A 407 1.91 -10.39 4.62
C GLY A 407 1.69 -10.79 6.08
N SER A 408 2.01 -9.93 7.05
CA SER A 408 1.99 -10.30 8.49
C SER A 408 0.59 -10.64 9.03
N GLY A 409 -0.48 -10.18 8.38
CA GLY A 409 -1.88 -10.39 8.79
C GLY A 409 -2.31 -9.59 10.02
N LYS A 410 -1.42 -8.77 10.59
CA LYS A 410 -1.70 -7.83 11.68
C LYS A 410 -1.77 -6.43 11.08
N PHE A 411 -2.97 -5.84 11.09
CA PHE A 411 -3.16 -4.46 10.63
C PHE A 411 -2.29 -3.51 11.46
N VAL A 412 -1.50 -2.69 10.78
CA VAL A 412 -0.83 -1.56 11.40
C VAL A 412 -1.87 -0.47 11.61
N GLU A 413 -1.89 0.17 12.79
CA GLU A 413 -2.77 1.31 13.02
C GLU A 413 -2.51 2.41 12.00
N ILE A 414 -3.56 3.12 11.62
CA ILE A 414 -3.44 4.15 10.59
C ILE A 414 -2.59 5.30 11.12
N PRO A 415 -1.58 5.72 10.33
CA PRO A 415 -0.67 6.78 10.72
C PRO A 415 -1.36 8.05 11.22
N LYS A 416 -1.00 8.50 12.42
CA LYS A 416 -1.38 9.86 12.88
C LYS A 416 -0.39 10.92 12.37
N ASN A 417 0.88 10.56 12.21
CA ASN A 417 1.91 11.43 11.66
C ASN A 417 2.48 10.83 10.35
N LYS A 418 2.06 11.39 9.22
CA LYS A 418 2.34 10.84 7.89
C LYS A 418 3.83 10.79 7.54
N THR A 419 4.63 11.79 7.93
CA THR A 419 6.01 11.90 7.44
C THR A 419 6.92 10.88 8.12
N ASN A 420 6.91 10.82 9.46
CA ASN A 420 7.75 9.89 10.21
C ASN A 420 7.44 8.42 9.88
N GLU A 421 6.18 8.09 9.62
CA GLU A 421 5.77 6.73 9.33
C GLU A 421 6.16 6.29 7.91
N GLN A 422 6.15 7.20 6.94
CA GLN A 422 6.68 6.93 5.61
C GLN A 422 8.20 6.69 5.64
N GLU A 423 8.94 7.47 6.44
CA GLU A 423 10.38 7.25 6.62
C GLU A 423 10.67 5.90 7.28
N LEU A 424 9.91 5.52 8.31
CA LEU A 424 10.02 4.21 8.96
C LEU A 424 9.69 3.06 8.00
N PHE A 425 8.64 3.21 7.20
CA PHE A 425 8.26 2.25 6.16
C PHE A 425 9.38 2.06 5.14
N VAL A 426 9.93 3.15 4.60
CA VAL A 426 11.04 3.11 3.65
C VAL A 426 12.29 2.49 4.30
N ARG A 427 12.60 2.84 5.56
CA ARG A 427 13.73 2.26 6.31
C ARG A 427 13.57 0.76 6.49
N LYS A 428 12.35 0.28 6.75
CA LYS A 428 12.05 -1.15 6.85
C LYS A 428 12.35 -1.88 5.54
N ILE A 429 11.95 -1.33 4.40
CA ILE A 429 12.24 -1.92 3.08
C ILE A 429 13.75 -1.96 2.81
N LYS A 430 14.46 -0.86 3.07
CA LYS A 430 15.93 -0.80 2.91
C LYS A 430 16.65 -1.85 3.75
N ASN A 431 16.21 -2.04 4.99
CA ASN A 431 16.78 -3.07 5.87
C ASN A 431 16.56 -4.49 5.32
N LEU A 432 15.40 -4.77 4.70
CA LEU A 432 15.15 -6.07 4.09
C LEU A 432 16.10 -6.37 2.94
N GLN A 433 16.41 -5.36 2.10
CA GLN A 433 17.37 -5.50 1.02
C GLN A 433 18.78 -5.82 1.52
N ASN A 434 19.21 -5.15 2.59
CA ASN A 434 20.52 -5.41 3.18
C ASN A 434 20.64 -6.84 3.76
N ASN A 435 19.53 -7.46 4.16
CA ASN A 435 19.48 -8.82 4.71
C ASN A 435 19.30 -9.91 3.63
N ILE A 436 19.34 -9.58 2.34
CA ILE A 436 19.33 -10.58 1.24
C ILE A 436 20.76 -10.91 0.79
N LYS A 437 21.73 -10.03 1.10
CA LYS A 437 23.17 -10.24 0.90
C LYS A 437 23.77 -10.99 2.07
#